data_AF-A0AAU3UHZ4-F1
#
_entry.id   AF-A0AAU3UHZ4-F1
#
_cell.length_a   1.000
_cell.length_b   1.000
_cell.length_c   1.000
_cell.angle_alpha   90.00
_cell.angle_beta   90.00
_cell.angle_gamma   90.00
#
_symmetry.space_group_name_H-M   'P 1'
#
loop_
_entity.id
_entity.type
_entity.pdbx_description
1 polymer ?
#
loop_
_entity_poly.entity_id
_entity_poly.type
_entity_poly.pdbx_seq_one_letter_code
_entity_poly.pdbx_strand_id
1 'polypeptide(L)'
;MLMHHGIGLDRFNSLPRRRAIHALYECCCNVTWAQKIADGRPYPGHAALQTAAEAELHALSGIDLERVFDSCVHEQVSEQNLTELKRITRARIRALLGPEEGYPDY
;
A
#
# COMPACT_ATOMS: atom_id res chain seq x y z
N MET A 1 11.27 -3.78 -7.06
CA MET A 1 11.41 -2.35 -7.40
C MET A 1 10.00 -1.76 -7.47
N LEU A 2 9.59 -0.93 -6.51
CA LEU A 2 8.32 -0.17 -6.62
C LEU A 2 8.48 0.86 -7.75
N MET A 3 7.54 0.91 -8.69
CA MET A 3 7.57 1.81 -9.85
C MET A 3 7.09 3.22 -9.47
N HIS A 4 6.40 3.35 -8.34
CA HIS A 4 5.98 4.64 -7.79
C HIS A 4 6.61 4.84 -6.41
N HIS A 5 7.52 5.80 -6.31
CA HIS A 5 8.10 6.26 -5.04
C HIS A 5 7.95 7.77 -4.94
N GLY A 6 7.67 8.26 -3.73
CA GLY A 6 7.68 9.68 -3.45
C GLY A 6 6.66 10.53 -4.20
N ILE A 7 5.50 9.98 -4.56
CA ILE A 7 4.50 10.71 -5.36
C ILE A 7 3.78 11.80 -4.55
N GLY A 8 3.77 11.72 -3.22
CA GLY A 8 3.02 12.59 -2.33
C GLY A 8 1.55 12.19 -2.19
N LEU A 9 0.94 12.51 -1.04
CA LEU A 9 -0.46 12.20 -0.76
C LEU A 9 -1.43 12.97 -1.66
N ASP A 10 -1.19 14.26 -1.91
CA ASP A 10 -2.07 15.07 -2.75
C ASP A 10 -2.13 14.58 -4.19
N ARG A 11 -0.96 14.20 -4.74
CA ARG A 11 -0.88 13.58 -6.06
C ARG A 11 -1.59 12.23 -6.05
N PHE A 12 -1.35 11.40 -5.03
CA PHE A 12 -2.02 10.12 -4.88
C PHE A 12 -3.55 10.28 -4.86
N ASN A 13 -4.08 11.24 -4.10
CA ASN A 13 -5.51 11.56 -4.04
C ASN A 13 -6.06 11.97 -5.42
N SER A 14 -5.26 12.66 -6.23
CA SER A 14 -5.64 13.15 -7.56
C SER A 14 -5.42 12.14 -8.70
N LEU A 15 -4.74 11.00 -8.46
CA LEU A 15 -4.46 10.03 -9.51
C LEU A 15 -5.74 9.44 -10.14
N PRO A 16 -5.76 9.15 -11.45
CA PRO A 16 -6.79 8.32 -12.04
C PRO A 16 -6.89 6.99 -11.31
N ARG A 17 -8.12 6.50 -11.08
CA ARG A 17 -8.40 5.26 -10.33
C ARG A 17 -7.47 4.11 -10.70
N ARG A 18 -7.30 3.84 -11.99
CA ARG A 18 -6.41 2.76 -12.48
C ARG A 18 -4.96 2.92 -12.03
N ARG A 19 -4.42 4.14 -12.01
CA ARG A 19 -3.04 4.40 -11.56
C ARG A 19 -2.90 4.26 -10.04
N ALA A 20 -3.91 4.69 -9.29
CA ALA A 20 -3.92 4.51 -7.83
C ALA A 20 -3.99 3.02 -7.45
N ILE A 21 -4.83 2.24 -8.13
CA ILE A 21 -4.89 0.78 -7.95
C ILE A 21 -3.53 0.15 -8.26
N HIS A 22 -2.88 0.53 -9.36
CA HIS A 22 -1.57 -0.01 -9.71
C HIS A 22 -0.51 0.29 -8.64
N ALA A 23 -0.45 1.55 -8.18
CA ALA A 23 0.46 1.96 -7.11
C ALA A 23 0.24 1.18 -5.81
N LEU A 24 -1.01 0.96 -5.42
CA LEU A 24 -1.37 0.17 -4.25
C LEU A 24 -1.11 -1.32 -4.45
N TYR A 25 -1.36 -1.85 -5.64
CA TYR A 25 -1.10 -3.26 -5.94
C TYR A 25 0.38 -3.61 -5.72
N GLU A 26 1.31 -2.72 -6.04
CA GLU A 26 2.74 -2.93 -5.75
C GLU A 26 3.04 -2.97 -4.23
N CYS A 27 2.17 -2.42 -3.38
CA CYS A 27 2.34 -2.39 -1.92
C CYS A 27 1.87 -3.68 -1.22
N CYS A 28 0.94 -4.43 -1.80
CA CYS A 28 0.31 -5.58 -1.12
C CYS A 28 0.06 -6.79 -2.05
N CYS A 29 0.34 -6.70 -3.34
CA CYS A 29 0.08 -7.74 -4.34
C CYS A 29 -1.38 -8.28 -4.34
N ASN A 30 -2.34 -7.49 -3.84
CA ASN A 30 -3.76 -7.86 -3.76
C ASN A 30 -4.62 -6.80 -4.46
N VAL A 31 -5.30 -7.21 -5.53
CA VAL A 31 -6.10 -6.31 -6.37
C VAL A 31 -7.36 -5.82 -5.64
N THR A 32 -8.05 -6.69 -4.90
CA THR A 32 -9.27 -6.33 -4.16
C THR A 32 -8.98 -5.30 -3.08
N TRP A 33 -7.91 -5.52 -2.32
CA TRP A 33 -7.41 -4.55 -1.34
C TRP A 33 -7.04 -3.22 -2.01
N ALA A 34 -6.27 -3.27 -3.11
CA ALA A 34 -5.86 -2.06 -3.83
C ALA A 34 -7.03 -1.26 -4.39
N GLN A 35 -8.09 -1.93 -4.87
CA GLN A 35 -9.32 -1.28 -5.33
C GLN A 35 -10.03 -0.56 -4.20
N LYS A 36 -10.23 -1.22 -3.06
CA LYS A 36 -10.91 -0.61 -1.90
C LYS A 36 -10.19 0.64 -1.39
N ILE A 37 -8.87 0.58 -1.26
CA ILE A 37 -8.09 1.74 -0.82
C ILE A 37 -8.07 2.84 -1.90
N ALA A 38 -8.02 2.49 -3.20
CA ALA A 38 -8.11 3.49 -4.25
C ALA A 38 -9.47 4.20 -4.29
N ASP A 39 -10.54 3.48 -3.96
CA ASP A 39 -11.93 3.97 -3.97
C ASP A 39 -12.28 4.76 -2.70
N GLY A 40 -11.50 4.62 -1.61
CA GLY A 40 -11.63 5.41 -0.37
C GLY A 40 -11.00 6.80 -0.42
N ARG A 41 -10.36 7.18 -1.53
CA ARG A 41 -9.79 8.52 -1.72
C ARG A 41 -10.90 9.58 -1.86
N PRO A 42 -10.66 10.83 -1.43
CA PRO A 42 -9.39 11.37 -0.93
C PRO A 42 -9.16 11.09 0.55
N TYR A 43 -7.90 10.84 0.93
CA TYR A 43 -7.49 10.72 2.33
C TYR A 43 -6.95 12.04 2.88
N PRO A 44 -7.31 12.45 4.11
CA PRO A 44 -6.89 13.72 4.69
C PRO A 44 -5.43 13.74 5.20
N GLY A 45 -4.75 12.59 5.25
CA GLY A 45 -3.37 12.48 5.75
C GLY A 45 -2.81 11.07 5.61
N HIS A 46 -1.50 10.93 5.82
CA HIS A 46 -0.82 9.63 5.75
C HIS A 46 -1.39 8.63 6.76
N ALA A 47 -1.71 9.11 7.97
CA ALA A 47 -2.31 8.29 9.02
C ALA A 47 -3.67 7.71 8.59
N ALA A 48 -4.55 8.52 7.99
CA ALA A 48 -5.86 8.06 7.54
C ALA A 48 -5.76 6.97 6.47
N LEU A 49 -4.84 7.13 5.52
CA LEU A 49 -4.57 6.13 4.50
C LEU A 49 -3.99 4.85 5.11
N GLN A 50 -3.04 4.96 6.05
CA GLN A 50 -2.46 3.80 6.74
C GLN A 50 -3.50 3.05 7.57
N THR A 51 -4.36 3.76 8.30
CA THR A 51 -5.45 3.14 9.07
C THR A 51 -6.43 2.40 8.16
N ALA A 52 -6.83 3.00 7.03
CA ALA A 52 -7.71 2.32 6.06
C ALA A 52 -7.03 1.07 5.46
N ALA A 53 -5.76 1.18 5.10
CA ALA A 53 -4.95 0.08 4.60
C ALA A 53 -4.88 -1.08 5.59
N GLU A 54 -4.54 -0.82 6.85
CA GLU A 54 -4.43 -1.83 7.90
C GLU A 54 -5.78 -2.47 8.25
N ALA A 55 -6.87 -1.71 8.23
CA ALA A 55 -8.22 -2.22 8.44
C ALA A 55 -8.62 -3.22 7.33
N GLU A 56 -8.34 -2.90 6.07
CA GLU A 56 -8.62 -3.81 4.95
C GLU A 56 -7.71 -5.04 4.94
N LEU A 57 -6.45 -4.92 5.41
CA LEU A 57 -5.58 -6.08 5.62
C LEU A 57 -6.14 -7.02 6.69
N HIS A 58 -6.70 -6.46 7.77
CA HIS A 58 -7.38 -7.24 8.80
C HIS A 58 -8.60 -8.01 8.30
N ALA A 59 -9.26 -7.49 7.26
CA ALA A 59 -10.41 -8.13 6.63
C ALA A 59 -10.03 -9.19 5.58
N LEU A 60 -8.75 -9.36 5.26
CA LEU A 60 -8.30 -10.40 4.32
C LEU A 60 -8.52 -11.80 4.90
N SER A 61 -8.91 -12.73 4.02
CA SER A 61 -9.01 -14.13 4.36
C SER A 61 -7.61 -14.78 4.45
N GLY A 62 -7.50 -15.92 5.13
CA GLY A 62 -6.23 -16.66 5.19
C GLY A 62 -5.71 -17.11 3.82
N ILE A 63 -6.61 -17.38 2.86
CA ILE A 63 -6.26 -17.75 1.48
C ILE A 63 -5.67 -16.54 0.74
N ASP A 64 -6.21 -15.35 0.96
CA ASP A 64 -5.67 -14.12 0.36
C ASP A 64 -4.31 -13.76 0.95
N LEU A 65 -4.10 -14.04 2.25
CA LEU A 65 -2.81 -13.86 2.92
C LEU A 65 -1.71 -14.70 2.25
N GLU A 66 -1.97 -15.99 2.05
CA GLU A 66 -1.03 -16.93 1.42
C GLU A 66 -0.69 -16.50 -0.02
N ARG A 67 -1.70 -16.13 -0.81
CA ARG A 67 -1.50 -15.64 -2.19
C ARG A 67 -0.66 -14.38 -2.27
N VAL A 68 -0.82 -13.47 -1.30
CA VAL A 68 -0.03 -12.24 -1.23
C VAL A 68 1.45 -12.59 -1.00
N PHE A 69 1.74 -13.52 -0.09
CA PHE A 69 3.12 -13.96 0.16
C PHE A 69 3.73 -14.70 -1.03
N ASP A 70 2.97 -15.58 -1.71
CA ASP A 70 3.42 -16.28 -2.91
C ASP A 70 3.74 -15.29 -4.06
N SER A 71 2.98 -14.20 -4.15
CA SER A 71 3.21 -13.12 -5.12
C SER A 71 4.37 -12.19 -4.71
N CYS A 72 4.76 -12.16 -3.44
CA CYS A 72 5.90 -11.40 -2.93
C CYS A 72 7.20 -12.21 -3.14
N VAL A 73 7.51 -12.56 -4.39
CA VAL A 73 8.64 -13.43 -4.82
C VAL A 73 10.04 -12.92 -4.40
N HIS A 74 10.16 -11.69 -3.87
CA HIS A 74 11.45 -11.03 -3.60
C HIS A 74 11.72 -10.68 -2.13
N GLU A 75 10.82 -10.99 -1.19
CA GLU A 75 11.00 -10.64 0.22
C GLU A 75 11.15 -11.93 1.04
N GLN A 76 12.31 -12.11 1.69
CA GLN A 76 12.52 -13.20 2.64
C GLN A 76 11.68 -12.94 3.88
N VAL A 77 10.46 -13.45 3.89
CA VAL A 77 9.56 -13.36 5.04
C VAL A 77 9.79 -14.60 5.91
N SER A 78 10.25 -14.40 7.14
CA SER A 78 10.47 -15.50 8.09
C SER A 78 9.17 -16.14 8.57
N GLU A 79 8.07 -15.37 8.62
CA GLU A 79 6.75 -15.82 9.03
C GLU A 79 5.64 -15.19 8.17
N GLN A 80 4.84 -16.01 7.50
CA GLN A 80 3.73 -15.57 6.65
C GLN A 80 2.48 -15.25 7.48
N ASN A 81 2.60 -14.24 8.35
CA ASN A 81 1.52 -13.82 9.24
C ASN A 81 1.01 -12.41 8.91
N LEU A 82 -0.17 -12.06 9.42
CA LEU A 82 -0.81 -10.77 9.19
C LEU A 82 0.01 -9.58 9.72
N THR A 83 0.76 -9.79 10.81
CA THR A 83 1.60 -8.75 11.42
C THR A 83 2.71 -8.34 10.45
N GLU A 84 3.37 -9.31 9.81
CA GLU A 84 4.45 -9.02 8.87
C GLU A 84 3.91 -8.42 7.57
N LEU A 85 2.75 -8.90 7.08
CA LEU A 85 2.10 -8.29 5.92
C LEU A 85 1.80 -6.80 6.17
N LYS A 86 1.22 -6.46 7.33
CA LYS A 86 0.99 -5.05 7.71
C LYS A 86 2.28 -4.25 7.74
N ARG A 87 3.35 -4.81 8.31
CA ARG A 87 4.65 -4.15 8.40
C ARG A 87 5.19 -3.81 7.01
N ILE A 88 5.16 -4.78 6.09
CA ILE A 88 5.60 -4.63 4.70
C ILE A 88 4.74 -3.61 3.97
N THR A 89 3.41 -3.79 3.98
CA THR A 89 2.49 -2.88 3.27
C THR A 89 2.60 -1.46 3.80
N ARG A 90 2.74 -1.25 5.12
CA ARG A 90 2.95 0.08 5.71
C ARG A 90 4.26 0.71 5.24
N ALA A 91 5.35 -0.05 5.20
CA ALA A 91 6.63 0.45 4.71
C ALA A 91 6.57 0.84 3.23
N ARG A 92 5.91 0.03 2.41
CA ARG A 92 5.73 0.28 0.97
C ARG A 92 4.82 1.48 0.70
N ILE A 93 3.73 1.65 1.45
CA ILE A 93 2.88 2.85 1.39
C ILE A 93 3.68 4.10 1.74
N ARG A 94 4.50 4.04 2.80
CA ARG A 94 5.35 5.18 3.18
C ARG A 94 6.35 5.53 2.08
N ALA A 95 6.96 4.52 1.44
CA ALA A 95 7.87 4.72 0.33
C ALA A 95 7.17 5.26 -0.93
N LEU A 96 5.94 4.79 -1.21
CA LEU A 96 5.09 5.26 -2.29
C LEU A 96 4.78 6.75 -2.13
N LEU A 97 4.34 7.17 -0.95
CA LEU A 97 3.95 8.55 -0.70
C LEU A 97 5.17 9.48 -0.52
N GLY A 98 6.26 8.98 0.05
CA GLY A 98 7.39 9.81 0.44
C GLY A 98 7.19 10.49 1.80
N PRO A 99 8.10 11.40 2.19
CA PRO A 99 7.93 12.21 3.40
C PRO A 99 6.73 13.14 3.28
N GLU A 100 6.03 13.35 4.40
CA GLU A 100 4.83 14.19 4.47
C GLU A 100 5.12 15.68 4.17
N GLU A 101 6.35 16.11 4.45
CA GLU A 101 6.85 17.47 4.16
C GLU A 101 7.28 17.66 2.69
N GLY A 102 7.21 16.60 1.87
CA GLY A 102 7.81 16.57 0.54
C GLY A 102 9.32 16.26 0.56
N TYR A 103 9.86 15.88 -0.59
CA TYR A 103 11.32 15.76 -0.71
C TYR A 103 11.93 17.16 -0.71
N PRO A 104 13.06 17.38 -0.02
CA PRO A 104 13.75 18.66 -0.10
C PRO A 104 14.10 18.96 -1.56
N ASP A 105 13.77 20.17 -2.02
CA ASP A 105 14.26 20.70 -3.29
C ASP A 105 15.79 20.86 -3.17
N TYR A 106 16.54 19.92 -3.74
CA TYR A 106 17.99 20.01 -3.91
C TYR A 106 18.34 20.59 -5.28
#